data_AF-K9RHA1-F1
#
_entry.id   AF-K9RHA1-F1
#
_cell.length_a   1.000
_cell.length_b   1.000
_cell.length_c   1.000
_cell.angle_alpha   90.00
_cell.angle_beta   90.00
_cell.angle_gamma   90.00
#
_symmetry.space_group_name_H-M   'P 1'
#
loop_
_entity.id
_entity.type
_entity.pdbx_description
1 polymer ?
#
loop_
_entity_poly.entity_id
_entity_poly.type
_entity_poly.pdbx_seq_one_letter_code
_entity_poly.pdbx_strand_id
1 'polypeptide(L)'
;MREKLRLSLSEIAKEDVTQNEREAIIELMMMVMYSDKTLKLTEDEAIKEYASSIEWESPLSLEFYFAKVTPKIRTALSNDEKMHVFLKDINSRIETEVVKAQVLLVCNDLAMADAEFSAEEKDLLKNISQVFQIN
;
A
#
# COMPACT_ATOMS: atom_id res chain seq x y z
N MET A 1 -14.05 5.34 -7.76
CA MET A 1 -13.66 4.62 -6.52
C MET A 1 -14.85 4.15 -5.66
N ARG A 2 -14.77 2.99 -4.97
CA ARG A 2 -15.80 2.52 -4.02
C ARG A 2 -15.78 3.30 -2.71
N GLU A 3 -16.94 3.45 -2.07
CA GLU A 3 -17.08 4.22 -0.82
C GLU A 3 -16.22 3.67 0.33
N LYS A 4 -16.14 2.34 0.47
CA LYS A 4 -15.35 1.70 1.53
C LYS A 4 -13.86 2.06 1.45
N LEU A 5 -13.29 1.96 0.23
CA LEU A 5 -11.90 2.34 -0.03
C LEU A 5 -11.68 3.84 0.22
N ARG A 6 -12.60 4.70 -0.24
CA ARG A 6 -12.51 6.14 0.02
C ARG A 6 -12.46 6.46 1.52
N LEU A 7 -13.29 5.79 2.32
CA LEU A 7 -13.31 5.96 3.76
C LEU A 7 -12.00 5.51 4.41
N SER A 8 -11.50 4.31 4.10
CA SER A 8 -10.25 3.82 4.69
C SER A 8 -9.04 4.66 4.31
N LEU A 9 -8.97 5.17 3.08
CA LEU A 9 -7.95 6.15 2.66
C LEU A 9 -8.04 7.45 3.45
N SER A 10 -9.26 7.96 3.68
CA SER A 10 -9.46 9.19 4.44
C SER A 10 -9.12 9.06 5.92
N GLU A 11 -9.29 7.87 6.51
CA GLU A 11 -8.92 7.63 7.91
C GLU A 11 -7.40 7.57 8.06
N ILE A 12 -6.70 6.79 7.23
CA ILE A 12 -5.24 6.72 7.32
C ILE A 12 -4.54 8.05 6.96
N ALA A 13 -5.15 8.89 6.11
CA ALA A 13 -4.61 10.20 5.78
C ALA A 13 -4.69 11.21 6.95
N LYS A 14 -5.51 10.94 7.97
CA LYS A 14 -5.62 11.78 9.17
C LYS A 14 -4.61 11.41 10.26
N GLU A 15 -3.96 10.26 10.15
CA GLU A 15 -2.99 9.83 11.14
C GLU A 15 -1.76 10.74 11.12
N ASP A 16 -1.25 11.06 12.30
CA ASP A 16 -0.02 11.82 12.47
C ASP A 16 1.17 10.87 12.29
N VAL A 17 1.55 10.67 11.03
CA VAL A 17 2.62 9.77 10.60
C VAL A 17 3.82 10.54 10.07
N THR A 18 5.00 9.98 10.24
CA THR A 18 6.24 10.55 9.68
C THR A 18 6.29 10.42 8.15
N GLN A 19 7.12 11.21 7.48
CA GLN A 19 7.35 11.04 6.03
C GLN A 19 7.85 9.63 5.66
N ASN A 20 8.64 8.99 6.54
CA ASN A 20 9.11 7.62 6.33
C ASN A 20 7.98 6.59 6.38
N GLU A 21 6.97 6.82 7.23
CA GLU A 21 5.75 6.02 7.29
C GLU A 21 4.84 6.26 6.08
N ARG A 22 4.69 7.52 5.62
CA ARG A 22 3.95 7.84 4.38
C ARG A 22 4.55 7.11 3.18
N GLU A 23 5.88 7.11 3.09
CA GLU A 23 6.62 6.34 2.09
C GLU A 23 6.31 4.84 2.16
N ALA A 24 6.33 4.25 3.37
CA ALA A 24 6.01 2.84 3.58
C ALA A 24 4.55 2.50 3.23
N ILE A 25 3.59 3.37 3.57
CA ILE A 25 2.16 3.21 3.24
C ILE A 25 1.96 3.21 1.73
N ILE A 26 2.54 4.20 1.03
CA ILE A 26 2.50 4.27 -0.44
C ILE A 26 3.09 3.03 -1.08
N GLU A 27 4.24 2.57 -0.59
CA GLU A 27 4.89 1.37 -1.12
C GLU A 27 4.02 0.12 -0.98
N LEU A 28 3.33 -0.02 0.14
CA LEU A 28 2.43 -1.14 0.37
C LEU A 28 1.18 -1.07 -0.52
N MET A 29 0.59 0.13 -0.64
CA MET A 29 -0.54 0.36 -1.56
C MET A 29 -0.15 0.04 -3.00
N MET A 30 0.98 0.56 -3.47
CA MET A 30 1.52 0.25 -4.79
C MET A 30 1.75 -1.26 -4.94
N MET A 31 2.30 -1.94 -3.93
CA MET A 31 2.53 -3.38 -4.02
C MET A 31 1.24 -4.17 -4.24
N VAL A 32 0.13 -3.79 -3.60
CA VAL A 32 -1.21 -4.37 -3.86
C VAL A 32 -1.62 -4.12 -5.30
N MET A 33 -1.56 -2.87 -5.77
CA MET A 33 -1.97 -2.50 -7.15
C MET A 33 -1.15 -3.22 -8.23
N TYR A 34 0.15 -3.39 -8.01
CA TYR A 34 1.04 -4.06 -8.96
C TYR A 34 1.00 -5.59 -8.86
N SER A 35 0.34 -6.15 -7.85
CA SER A 35 0.18 -7.60 -7.69
C SER A 35 -0.89 -8.17 -8.63
N ASP A 36 -1.92 -7.39 -8.93
CA ASP A 36 -2.82 -7.68 -10.04
C ASP A 36 -2.09 -7.40 -11.37
N LYS A 37 -2.23 -8.32 -12.32
CA LYS A 37 -1.73 -8.14 -13.70
C LYS A 37 -2.61 -7.15 -14.48
N THR A 38 -3.72 -6.71 -13.89
CA THR A 38 -4.66 -5.75 -14.47
C THR A 38 -4.69 -4.48 -13.63
N LEU A 39 -3.70 -3.59 -13.82
CA LEU A 39 -3.79 -2.24 -13.23
C LEU A 39 -5.07 -1.54 -13.73
N LYS A 40 -6.02 -1.33 -12.83
CA LYS A 40 -7.33 -0.73 -13.14
C LYS A 40 -7.30 0.77 -12.81
N LEU A 41 -8.08 1.56 -13.56
CA LEU A 41 -8.22 3.01 -13.37
C LEU A 41 -8.56 3.39 -11.92
N THR A 42 -9.33 2.55 -11.22
CA THR A 42 -9.76 2.76 -9.84
C THR A 42 -8.60 2.74 -8.84
N GLU A 43 -7.52 2.04 -9.15
CA GLU A 43 -6.36 1.89 -8.27
C GLU A 43 -5.43 3.11 -8.38
N ASP A 44 -5.23 3.60 -9.60
CA ASP A 44 -4.53 4.86 -9.87
C ASP A 44 -5.24 6.05 -9.19
N GLU A 45 -6.58 6.05 -9.15
CA GLU A 45 -7.36 7.03 -8.39
C GLU A 45 -7.06 6.94 -6.89
N ALA A 46 -6.95 5.73 -6.33
CA ALA A 46 -6.74 5.52 -4.89
C ALA A 46 -5.42 6.10 -4.40
N ILE A 47 -4.33 5.85 -5.14
CA ILE A 47 -3.03 6.43 -4.81
C ILE A 47 -3.02 7.94 -4.96
N LYS A 48 -3.68 8.49 -5.98
CA LYS A 48 -3.75 9.94 -6.18
C LYS A 48 -4.55 10.62 -5.08
N GLU A 49 -5.67 10.03 -4.67
CA GLU A 49 -6.51 10.54 -3.59
C GLU A 49 -5.72 10.57 -2.27
N TYR A 50 -5.07 9.46 -1.91
CA TYR A 50 -4.22 9.40 -0.72
C TYR A 50 -3.09 10.42 -0.79
N ALA A 51 -2.36 10.45 -1.90
CA ALA A 51 -1.26 11.37 -2.09
C ALA A 51 -1.68 12.85 -2.03
N SER A 52 -2.90 13.17 -2.45
CA SER A 52 -3.48 14.53 -2.37
C SER A 52 -3.97 14.93 -0.97
N SER A 53 -4.17 13.95 -0.08
CA SER A 53 -4.76 14.15 1.25
C SER A 53 -3.73 14.11 2.38
N ILE A 54 -2.47 13.83 2.07
CA ILE A 54 -1.36 13.83 3.03
C ILE A 54 -0.43 15.04 2.82
N GLU A 55 0.25 15.45 3.89
CA GLU A 55 1.36 16.40 3.79
C GLU A 55 2.62 15.67 3.34
N TRP A 56 2.95 15.76 2.06
CA TRP A 56 4.16 15.15 1.52
C TRP A 56 5.39 16.03 1.77
N GLU A 57 6.33 15.52 2.55
CA GLU A 57 7.51 16.26 3.01
C GLU A 57 8.82 15.81 2.34
N SER A 58 8.76 14.83 1.43
CA SER A 58 9.97 14.35 0.73
C SER A 58 10.53 15.43 -0.20
N PRO A 59 11.86 15.56 -0.33
CA PRO A 59 12.46 16.42 -1.34
C PRO A 59 12.20 15.92 -2.78
N LEU A 60 11.78 14.66 -2.94
CA LEU A 60 11.32 14.12 -4.23
C LEU A 60 9.83 14.41 -4.39
N SER A 61 9.40 14.78 -5.59
CA SER A 61 7.96 14.78 -5.89
C SER A 61 7.40 13.36 -5.77
N LEU A 62 6.10 13.24 -5.54
CA LEU A 62 5.42 11.95 -5.49
C LEU A 62 5.61 11.16 -6.79
N GLU A 63 5.57 11.81 -7.95
CA GLU A 63 5.80 11.15 -9.25
C GLU A 63 7.22 10.58 -9.35
N PHE A 64 8.22 11.35 -8.93
CA PHE A 64 9.60 10.87 -8.87
C PHE A 64 9.77 9.74 -7.85
N TYR A 65 9.06 9.82 -6.73
CA TYR A 65 9.04 8.77 -5.72
C TYR A 65 8.45 7.47 -6.27
N PHE A 66 7.29 7.54 -6.92
CA PHE A 66 6.64 6.40 -7.56
C PHE A 66 7.55 5.76 -8.61
N ALA A 67 8.18 6.57 -9.47
CA ALA A 67 9.12 6.09 -10.47
C ALA A 67 10.35 5.39 -9.84
N LYS A 68 10.86 5.93 -8.72
CA LYS A 68 11.98 5.36 -7.96
C LYS A 68 11.63 4.00 -7.34
N VAL A 69 10.41 3.84 -6.82
CA VAL A 69 10.04 2.63 -6.07
C VAL A 69 9.40 1.53 -6.91
N THR A 70 8.79 1.87 -8.05
CA THR A 70 8.16 0.89 -8.96
C THR A 70 9.08 -0.29 -9.33
N PRO A 71 10.38 -0.09 -9.68
CA PRO A 71 11.27 -1.21 -9.97
C PRO A 71 11.53 -2.12 -8.77
N LYS A 72 11.55 -1.56 -7.55
CA LYS A 72 11.70 -2.34 -6.31
C LYS A 72 10.49 -3.23 -6.08
N ILE A 73 9.29 -2.67 -6.25
CA ILE A 73 8.02 -3.38 -6.10
C ILE A 73 7.92 -4.53 -7.10
N ARG A 74 8.19 -4.27 -8.39
CA ARG A 74 8.21 -5.32 -9.41
C ARG A 74 9.23 -6.42 -9.10
N THR A 75 10.38 -6.04 -8.55
CA THR A 75 11.40 -6.99 -8.10
C THR A 75 10.92 -7.82 -6.91
N ALA A 76 10.24 -7.20 -5.95
CA ALA A 76 9.65 -7.87 -4.79
C ALA A 76 8.59 -8.88 -5.23
N LEU A 77 7.68 -8.49 -6.13
CA LEU A 77 6.62 -9.36 -6.65
C LEU A 77 7.13 -10.51 -7.56
N SER A 78 8.40 -10.49 -7.98
CA SER A 78 8.97 -11.55 -8.83
C SER A 78 9.40 -12.81 -8.05
N ASN A 79 9.51 -12.74 -6.73
CA ASN A 79 9.98 -13.85 -5.88
C ASN A 79 9.49 -13.66 -4.44
N ASP A 80 8.87 -14.70 -3.87
CA ASP A 80 8.38 -14.76 -2.50
C ASP A 80 9.40 -14.31 -1.44
N GLU A 81 10.67 -14.69 -1.58
CA GLU A 81 11.72 -14.28 -0.64
C GLU A 81 11.91 -12.75 -0.67
N LYS A 82 11.92 -12.16 -1.86
CA LYS A 82 12.08 -10.71 -2.04
C LYS A 82 10.85 -9.96 -1.58
N MET A 83 9.65 -10.49 -1.85
CA MET A 83 8.39 -9.99 -1.31
C MET A 83 8.46 -9.95 0.22
N HIS A 84 8.84 -11.05 0.86
CA HIS A 84 8.91 -11.12 2.32
C HIS A 84 9.90 -10.12 2.93
N VAL A 85 11.07 -9.97 2.30
CA VAL A 85 12.07 -8.96 2.72
C VAL A 85 11.50 -7.55 2.58
N PHE A 86 10.83 -7.25 1.47
CA PHE A 86 10.26 -5.93 1.21
C PHE A 86 9.10 -5.61 2.18
N LEU A 87 8.21 -6.57 2.45
CA LEU A 87 7.14 -6.41 3.43
C LEU A 87 7.68 -6.20 4.85
N LYS A 88 8.77 -6.88 5.22
CA LYS A 88 9.42 -6.64 6.53
C LYS A 88 10.01 -5.24 6.64
N ASP A 89 10.62 -4.75 5.58
CA ASP A 89 11.14 -3.38 5.53
C ASP A 89 10.01 -2.36 5.69
N ILE A 90 8.91 -2.50 4.95
CA ILE A 90 7.71 -1.67 5.10
C ILE A 90 7.18 -1.73 6.54
N ASN A 91 6.94 -2.93 7.08
CA ASN A 91 6.41 -3.10 8.44
C ASN A 91 7.32 -2.48 9.50
N SER A 92 8.65 -2.55 9.32
CA SER A 92 9.61 -1.96 10.25
C SER A 92 9.61 -0.43 10.28
N ARG A 93 9.12 0.21 9.21
CA ARG A 93 9.01 1.67 9.11
C ARG A 93 7.72 2.21 9.69
N ILE A 94 6.69 1.39 9.86
CA ILE A 94 5.40 1.77 10.44
C ILE A 94 5.47 1.58 11.95
N GLU A 95 5.43 2.68 12.71
CA GLU A 95 5.78 2.67 14.13
C GLU A 95 4.64 2.18 15.02
N THR A 96 3.40 2.55 14.67
CA THR A 96 2.25 2.29 15.52
C THR A 96 1.37 1.15 15.00
N GLU A 97 0.85 0.34 15.92
CA GLU A 97 -0.08 -0.74 15.58
C GLU A 97 -1.40 -0.20 15.00
N VAL A 98 -1.79 1.03 15.34
CA VAL A 98 -2.97 1.70 14.77
C VAL A 98 -2.79 1.94 13.27
N VAL A 99 -1.66 2.53 12.87
CA VAL A 99 -1.35 2.79 11.45
C VAL A 99 -1.19 1.48 10.70
N LYS A 100 -0.55 0.47 11.30
CA LYS A 100 -0.48 -0.87 10.71
C LYS A 100 -1.87 -1.46 10.46
N ALA A 101 -2.79 -1.37 11.43
CA ALA A 101 -4.15 -1.89 11.27
C ALA A 101 -4.94 -1.17 10.18
N GLN A 102 -4.80 0.16 10.11
CA GLN A 102 -5.43 0.95 9.07
C GLN A 102 -4.85 0.70 7.68
N VAL A 103 -3.53 0.56 7.54
CA VAL A 103 -2.94 0.28 6.23
C VAL A 103 -3.32 -1.12 5.74
N LEU A 104 -3.45 -2.09 6.64
CA LEU A 104 -4.01 -3.40 6.29
C LEU A 104 -5.46 -3.28 5.80
N LEU A 105 -6.29 -2.46 6.44
CA LEU A 105 -7.66 -2.23 6.00
C LEU A 105 -7.69 -1.60 4.59
N VAL A 106 -6.84 -0.61 4.34
CA VAL A 106 -6.69 0.02 3.01
C VAL A 106 -6.28 -1.02 1.97
N CYS A 107 -5.29 -1.87 2.26
CA CYS A 107 -4.84 -2.92 1.34
C CYS A 107 -5.97 -3.90 0.98
N ASN A 108 -6.75 -4.31 1.98
CA ASN A 108 -7.92 -5.18 1.76
C ASN A 108 -9.00 -4.48 0.91
N ASP A 109 -9.29 -3.21 1.19
CA ASP A 109 -10.30 -2.45 0.46
C ASP A 109 -9.87 -2.17 -0.98
N LEU A 110 -8.57 -1.97 -1.21
CA LEU A 110 -7.96 -1.73 -2.51
C LEU A 110 -8.07 -2.98 -3.39
N ALA A 111 -7.65 -4.15 -2.88
CA ALA A 111 -7.77 -5.43 -3.59
C ALA A 111 -9.23 -5.90 -3.80
N MET A 112 -10.20 -5.27 -3.14
CA MET A 112 -11.63 -5.56 -3.30
C MET A 112 -12.37 -4.47 -4.09
N ALA A 113 -11.67 -3.46 -4.60
CA ALA A 113 -12.27 -2.26 -5.19
C ALA A 113 -13.02 -2.53 -6.50
N ASP A 114 -12.65 -3.58 -7.23
CA ASP A 114 -13.09 -3.87 -8.58
C ASP A 114 -14.05 -5.09 -8.71
N ALA A 115 -14.45 -5.68 -7.58
CA ALA A 115 -15.27 -6.89 -7.49
C ALA A 115 -14.59 -8.21 -7.92
N GLU A 116 -13.32 -8.20 -8.32
CA GLU A 116 -12.59 -9.37 -8.80
C GLU A 116 -11.37 -9.61 -7.92
N PHE A 117 -11.56 -10.40 -6.86
CA PHE A 117 -10.47 -10.71 -5.95
C PHE A 117 -9.66 -11.90 -6.48
N SER A 118 -8.55 -11.61 -7.17
CA SER A 118 -7.67 -12.60 -7.82
C SER A 118 -7.00 -13.53 -6.80
N ALA A 119 -6.39 -14.61 -7.29
CA ALA A 119 -5.63 -15.52 -6.42
C ALA A 119 -4.34 -14.85 -5.94
N GLU A 120 -3.68 -14.10 -6.82
CA GLU A 120 -2.45 -13.37 -6.53
C GLU A 120 -2.64 -12.32 -5.44
N GLU A 121 -3.73 -11.54 -5.47
CA GLU A 121 -4.02 -10.55 -4.42
C GLU A 121 -4.36 -11.20 -3.07
N LYS A 122 -5.07 -12.33 -3.08
CA LYS A 122 -5.36 -13.11 -1.86
C LYS A 122 -4.07 -13.60 -1.21
N ASP A 123 -3.17 -14.15 -2.02
CA ASP A 123 -1.89 -14.64 -1.54
C ASP A 123 -1.02 -13.49 -1.03
N LEU A 124 -0.99 -12.34 -1.74
CA LEU A 124 -0.31 -11.14 -1.25
C LEU A 124 -0.87 -10.67 0.09
N LEU A 125 -2.19 -10.52 0.23
CA LEU A 125 -2.80 -10.04 1.48
C LEU A 125 -2.57 -11.00 2.65
N LYS A 126 -2.52 -12.31 2.38
CA LYS A 126 -2.13 -13.31 3.38
C LYS A 126 -0.67 -13.08 3.83
N ASN A 127 0.25 -12.85 2.90
CA ASN A 127 1.64 -12.54 3.22
C ASN A 127 1.77 -11.24 4.01
N ILE A 128 1.07 -10.18 3.59
CA ILE A 128 1.04 -8.89 4.30
C ILE A 128 0.57 -9.12 5.75
N SER A 129 -0.56 -9.80 5.94
CA SER A 129 -1.12 -10.08 7.27
C SER A 129 -0.16 -10.88 8.16
N GLN A 130 0.52 -11.88 7.59
CA GLN A 130 1.52 -12.68 8.31
C GLN A 130 2.74 -11.86 8.76
N VAL A 131 3.19 -10.92 7.93
CA VAL A 131 4.35 -10.07 8.25
C VAL A 131 3.98 -8.99 9.27
N PHE A 132 2.79 -8.41 9.16
CA PHE A 132 2.34 -7.31 10.01
C PHE A 132 1.90 -7.80 11.40
N GLN A 133 1.59 -9.10 11.56
CA GLN A 133 1.32 -9.75 12.86
C GLN A 133 0.24 -9.08 13.72
N ILE A 134 -0.71 -8.38 13.10
CA ILE A 134 -1.80 -7.73 13.84
C ILE A 134 -2.82 -8.80 14.21
N ASN A 135 -3.01 -9.00 15.51
CA ASN A 135 -4.04 -9.87 16.10
C ASN A 135 -5.29 -9.08 16.45
#